data_AF-A0A9P6Q2I6-F1
#
_entry.id   AF-A0A9P6Q2I6-F1
#
_cell.length_a   1.000
_cell.length_b   1.000
_cell.length_c   1.000
_cell.angle_alpha   90.00
_cell.angle_beta   90.00
_cell.angle_gamma   90.00
#
_symmetry.space_group_name_H-M   'P 1'
#
loop_
_entity.id
_entity.type
_entity.pdbx_description
1 polymer ?
#
loop_
_entity_poly.entity_id
_entity_poly.type
_entity_poly.pdbx_seq_one_letter_code
_entity_poly.pdbx_strand_id
1 'polypeptide(L)'
;MFRSTAQSAAAPVLARGYATRVTRTMFPRHYRLRHKIQNDSDVTSLQDGSLFIRRPTAGPTTSILSSAHPSPASVSSRAPGTATTTPLTHPDLPPALNAKKSAARPQFAKLTPEQIAEMQALRLEDPAKYTRSYLAKKYNVSDMFVKCYVPASKDVQVARIKAQQRSFDSKGWKAQEIVIQREKRRELW
;
A
#
# COMPACT_ATOMS: atom_id res chain seq x y z
N MET A 1 -11.42 7.84 67.90
CA MET A 1 -11.00 8.64 66.73
C MET A 1 -9.94 7.85 65.97
N PHE A 2 -10.26 7.28 64.81
CA PHE A 2 -9.27 6.69 63.90
C PHE A 2 -9.57 7.19 62.49
N ARG A 3 -8.62 7.93 61.89
CA ARG A 3 -8.69 8.37 60.48
C ARG A 3 -7.94 7.36 59.63
N SER A 4 -8.66 6.70 58.74
CA SER A 4 -8.11 5.89 57.64
C SER A 4 -7.65 6.82 56.51
N THR A 5 -6.35 6.82 56.21
CA THR A 5 -5.80 7.43 54.99
C THR A 5 -5.70 6.36 53.91
N ALA A 6 -6.63 6.37 52.96
CA ALA A 6 -6.53 5.57 51.76
C ALA A 6 -5.44 6.15 50.84
N GLN A 7 -4.32 5.45 50.73
CA GLN A 7 -3.29 5.75 49.73
C GLN A 7 -3.83 5.34 48.35
N SER A 8 -3.97 6.32 47.46
CA SER A 8 -4.30 6.08 46.06
C SER A 8 -3.07 5.53 45.36
N ALA A 9 -3.07 4.23 45.07
CA ALA A 9 -2.04 3.59 44.25
C ALA A 9 -2.24 4.02 42.78
N ALA A 10 -1.35 4.89 42.28
CA ALA A 10 -1.31 5.27 40.88
C ALA A 10 -0.90 4.06 40.02
N ALA A 11 -1.73 3.71 39.03
CA ALA A 11 -1.43 2.66 38.07
C ALA A 11 -0.22 3.05 37.20
N PRO A 12 0.74 2.13 36.94
CA PRO A 12 1.86 2.43 36.06
C PRO A 12 1.36 2.61 34.62
N VAL A 13 1.52 3.82 34.10
CA VAL A 13 1.31 4.12 32.68
C VAL A 13 2.39 3.39 31.88
N LEU A 14 2.03 2.24 31.30
CA LEU A 14 2.87 1.56 30.32
C LEU A 14 2.86 2.38 29.01
N ALA A 15 3.71 3.40 28.97
CA ALA A 15 4.03 4.10 27.74
C ALA A 15 4.70 3.12 26.77
N ARG A 16 3.94 2.66 25.77
CA ARG A 16 4.49 1.97 24.60
C ARG A 16 5.31 2.96 23.78
N GLY A 17 6.55 3.17 24.19
CA GLY A 17 7.56 3.82 23.36
C GLY A 17 7.96 2.84 22.25
N TYR A 18 7.56 3.11 21.01
CA TYR A 18 8.13 2.42 19.87
C TYR A 18 9.61 2.83 19.77
N ALA A 19 10.51 1.89 20.05
CA ALA A 19 11.93 2.06 19.82
C ALA A 19 12.20 2.13 18.31
N THR A 20 12.06 3.31 17.69
CA THR A 20 12.56 3.54 16.33
C THR A 20 14.05 3.82 16.38
N ARG A 21 14.84 2.87 16.90
CA ARG A 21 16.27 2.81 16.58
C ARG A 21 16.39 2.01 15.29
N VAL A 22 16.13 2.67 14.16
CA VAL A 22 16.65 2.21 12.88
C VAL A 22 18.16 2.44 12.96
N THR A 23 18.89 1.49 13.53
CA THR A 23 20.31 1.36 13.22
C THR A 23 20.36 1.08 11.73
N ARG A 24 20.71 2.10 10.96
CA ARG A 24 21.09 2.02 9.56
C ARG A 24 22.30 1.09 9.50
N THR A 25 22.06 -0.22 9.54
CA THR A 25 23.08 -1.19 9.16
C THR A 25 23.30 -0.91 7.69
N MET A 26 24.39 -0.20 7.42
CA MET A 26 25.02 -0.22 6.11
C MET A 26 25.10 -1.68 5.72
N PHE A 27 24.39 -2.01 4.64
CA PHE A 27 24.39 -3.29 3.97
C PHE A 27 25.68 -4.07 4.20
N PRO A 28 25.64 -5.29 4.80
CA PRO A 28 26.73 -6.21 4.64
C PRO A 28 26.84 -6.52 3.14
N ARG A 29 27.84 -5.95 2.47
CA ARG A 29 28.13 -6.15 1.04
C ARG A 29 28.63 -7.58 0.75
N HIS A 30 28.10 -8.62 1.37
CA HIS A 30 28.49 -10.00 1.02
C HIS A 30 27.30 -10.96 1.13
N TYR A 31 26.28 -10.78 0.29
CA TYR A 31 25.52 -11.94 -0.18
C TYR A 31 26.39 -12.72 -1.17
N ARG A 32 27.40 -13.39 -0.64
CA ARG A 32 27.82 -14.68 -1.16
C ARG A 32 27.43 -15.66 -0.06
N LEU A 33 26.24 -16.26 -0.17
CA LEU A 33 26.05 -17.59 0.39
C LEU A 33 26.99 -18.53 -0.37
N ARG A 34 28.29 -18.48 -0.04
CA ARG A 34 29.13 -19.65 -0.21
C ARG A 34 28.73 -20.55 0.95
N HIS A 35 27.94 -21.57 0.65
CA HIS A 35 27.78 -22.68 1.57
C HIS A 35 29.18 -23.20 1.88
N LYS A 36 29.69 -22.91 3.09
CA LYS A 36 30.86 -23.60 3.60
C LYS A 36 30.44 -25.06 3.74
N ILE A 37 30.92 -25.90 2.83
CA ILE A 37 30.88 -27.35 3.01
C ILE A 37 31.72 -27.59 4.27
N GLN A 38 31.07 -27.92 5.38
CA GLN A 38 31.76 -28.15 6.64
C GLN A 38 32.35 -29.57 6.71
N ASN A 39 31.87 -30.50 5.87
CA ASN A 39 32.24 -31.90 5.89
C ASN A 39 32.56 -32.41 4.47
N ASP A 40 33.75 -32.99 4.29
CA ASP A 40 34.18 -33.57 3.00
C ASP A 40 33.42 -34.86 2.63
N SER A 41 32.67 -35.45 3.57
CA SER A 41 31.87 -36.67 3.36
C SER A 41 30.67 -36.49 2.43
N ASP A 42 30.24 -35.24 2.19
CA ASP A 42 29.03 -34.93 1.41
C ASP A 42 29.34 -34.66 -0.08
N VAL A 43 30.62 -34.76 -0.46
CA VAL A 43 31.12 -34.48 -1.81
C VAL A 43 31.64 -35.76 -2.43
N THR A 44 31.00 -36.20 -3.51
CA THR A 44 31.50 -37.33 -4.31
C THR A 44 32.02 -36.80 -5.65
N SER A 45 33.28 -37.08 -5.98
CA SER A 45 33.86 -36.74 -7.28
C SER A 45 33.39 -37.74 -8.35
N LEU A 46 32.75 -37.25 -9.41
CA LEU A 46 32.39 -38.07 -10.58
C LEU A 46 33.57 -38.16 -11.56
N GLN A 47 33.59 -39.19 -12.41
CA GLN A 47 34.71 -39.44 -13.33
C GLN A 47 34.98 -38.31 -14.32
N ASP A 48 33.98 -37.46 -14.57
CA ASP A 48 34.06 -36.31 -15.48
C ASP A 48 34.67 -35.05 -14.81
N GLY A 49 35.16 -35.17 -13.57
CA GLY A 49 35.74 -34.06 -12.80
C GLY A 49 34.70 -33.11 -12.18
N SER A 50 33.41 -33.41 -12.32
CA SER A 50 32.33 -32.67 -11.66
C SER A 50 32.06 -33.19 -10.24
N LEU A 51 31.63 -32.29 -9.35
CA LEU A 51 31.36 -32.59 -7.94
C LEU A 51 29.86 -32.80 -7.72
N PHE A 52 29.48 -33.97 -7.23
CA PHE A 52 28.11 -34.25 -6.81
C PHE A 52 27.97 -33.98 -5.31
N ILE A 53 27.18 -32.96 -4.96
CA ILE A 53 26.92 -32.57 -3.58
C ILE A 53 25.64 -33.26 -3.10
N ARG A 54 25.78 -34.23 -2.21
CA ARG A 54 24.63 -34.88 -1.56
C ARG A 54 24.08 -33.94 -0.50
N ARG A 55 22.89 -33.38 -0.72
CA ARG A 55 22.14 -32.75 0.37
C ARG A 55 21.72 -33.85 1.34
N PRO A 56 21.98 -33.75 2.64
CA PRO A 56 21.44 -34.73 3.59
C PRO A 56 19.92 -34.76 3.41
N THR A 57 19.41 -35.92 3.01
CA THR A 57 17.98 -36.17 3.01
C THR A 57 17.51 -36.06 4.46
N ALA A 58 16.45 -35.28 4.71
CA ALA A 58 15.87 -35.21 6.04
C ALA A 58 15.47 -36.63 6.47
N GLY A 59 16.27 -37.24 7.35
CA GLY A 59 15.97 -38.54 7.91
C GLY A 59 14.66 -38.50 8.72
N PRO A 60 14.01 -39.65 8.93
CA PRO A 60 12.74 -39.72 9.64
C PRO A 60 12.93 -39.41 11.14
N THR A 61 12.30 -38.32 11.57
CA THR A 61 11.82 -37.97 12.93
C THR A 61 12.25 -38.83 14.12
N THR A 62 12.96 -38.23 15.09
CA THR A 62 12.73 -38.45 16.53
C THR A 62 12.79 -37.13 17.33
N SER A 63 11.70 -36.92 18.07
CA SER A 63 11.41 -35.97 19.16
C SER A 63 12.54 -35.12 19.77
N ILE A 64 12.42 -33.79 19.65
CA ILE A 64 12.61 -32.87 20.79
C ILE A 64 11.52 -31.79 20.71
N LEU A 65 10.49 -31.96 21.54
CA LEU A 65 9.51 -30.94 21.91
C LEU A 65 10.22 -29.84 22.72
N SER A 66 10.05 -28.56 22.37
CA SER A 66 9.63 -27.49 23.28
C SER A 66 9.85 -26.11 22.63
N SER A 67 8.80 -25.60 22.01
CA SER A 67 8.61 -24.17 21.74
C SER A 67 7.11 -23.97 21.56
N ALA A 68 6.40 -23.95 22.68
CA ALA A 68 5.01 -23.55 22.76
C ALA A 68 4.89 -22.06 22.42
N HIS A 69 4.76 -21.76 21.13
CA HIS A 69 4.14 -20.53 20.68
C HIS A 69 2.72 -20.89 20.26
N PRO A 70 1.67 -20.57 21.06
CA PRO A 70 0.32 -20.67 20.56
C PRO A 70 0.18 -19.63 19.43
N SER A 71 0.15 -20.13 18.20
CA SER A 71 -0.36 -19.39 17.05
C SER A 71 -1.76 -18.88 17.41
N PRO A 72 -2.06 -17.57 17.36
CA PRO A 72 -3.43 -17.09 17.44
C PRO A 72 -4.10 -17.32 16.08
N ALA A 73 -4.18 -18.58 15.65
CA ALA A 73 -5.08 -19.01 14.60
C ALA A 73 -6.45 -19.28 15.23
N SER A 74 -7.08 -18.23 15.74
CA SER A 74 -8.54 -18.24 15.96
C SER A 74 -9.18 -17.81 14.66
N VAL A 75 -9.17 -18.69 13.66
CA VAL A 75 -10.17 -18.66 12.61
C VAL A 75 -11.45 -19.13 13.28
N SER A 76 -12.16 -18.17 13.90
CA SER A 76 -13.49 -18.41 14.45
C SER A 76 -14.43 -18.66 13.27
N SER A 77 -14.65 -19.92 12.96
CA SER A 77 -15.73 -20.39 12.09
C SER A 77 -17.06 -19.97 12.70
N ARG A 78 -17.55 -18.79 12.29
CA ARG A 78 -18.89 -18.31 12.63
C ARG A 78 -19.91 -19.20 11.93
N ALA A 79 -20.67 -19.95 12.71
CA ALA A 79 -21.81 -20.72 12.23
C ALA A 79 -22.82 -19.82 11.47
N PRO A 80 -23.52 -20.33 10.45
CA PRO A 80 -24.52 -19.58 9.70
C PRO A 80 -25.80 -19.47 10.55
N GLY A 81 -25.83 -18.51 11.46
CA GLY A 81 -27.04 -18.11 12.16
C GLY A 81 -27.88 -17.20 11.27
N THR A 82 -28.98 -17.75 10.75
CA THR A 82 -30.22 -17.07 10.30
C THR A 82 -30.09 -15.59 9.92
N ALA A 83 -29.99 -15.34 8.61
CA ALA A 83 -30.06 -14.02 8.02
C ALA A 83 -31.49 -13.45 8.14
N THR A 84 -31.76 -12.68 9.19
CA THR A 84 -32.87 -11.72 9.18
C THR A 84 -32.43 -10.51 8.34
N THR A 85 -33.05 -10.33 7.19
CA THR A 85 -32.93 -9.19 6.27
C THR A 85 -33.38 -7.90 6.95
N THR A 86 -32.50 -7.30 7.75
CA THR A 86 -32.61 -5.91 8.20
C THR A 86 -31.40 -5.15 7.66
N PRO A 87 -31.56 -3.93 7.11
CA PRO A 87 -30.42 -3.12 6.70
C PRO A 87 -29.58 -2.82 7.94
N LEU A 88 -28.36 -3.36 7.98
CA LEU A 88 -27.38 -3.11 9.02
C LEU A 88 -26.98 -1.63 9.01
N THR A 89 -27.77 -0.79 9.69
CA THR A 89 -27.23 0.43 10.30
C THR A 89 -26.20 -0.08 11.30
N HIS A 90 -24.91 0.13 11.04
CA HIS A 90 -23.80 -0.56 11.68
C HIS A 90 -23.24 0.24 12.88
N PRO A 91 -23.78 0.12 14.11
CA PRO A 91 -23.12 0.68 15.30
C PRO A 91 -21.84 -0.09 15.69
N ASP A 92 -21.59 -1.26 15.08
CA ASP A 92 -20.52 -2.20 15.45
C ASP A 92 -19.37 -2.30 14.43
N LEU A 93 -19.43 -1.55 13.31
CA LEU A 93 -18.27 -1.42 12.42
C LEU A 93 -17.46 -0.17 12.77
N PRO A 94 -16.12 -0.22 12.63
CA PRO A 94 -15.32 0.99 12.65
C PRO A 94 -15.76 1.95 11.53
N PRO A 95 -15.58 3.26 11.71
CA PRO A 95 -16.00 4.24 10.72
C PRO A 95 -15.30 3.99 9.38
N ALA A 96 -16.07 4.01 8.30
CA ALA A 96 -15.53 3.82 6.96
C ALA A 96 -14.45 4.86 6.63
N LEU A 97 -13.37 4.42 5.97
CA LEU A 97 -12.19 5.25 5.68
C LEU A 97 -12.52 6.54 4.89
N ASN A 98 -13.63 6.56 4.16
CA ASN A 98 -14.11 7.70 3.38
C ASN A 98 -15.47 8.28 3.84
N ALA A 99 -15.93 7.98 5.06
CA ALA A 99 -17.26 8.37 5.54
C ALA A 99 -17.55 9.88 5.40
N LYS A 100 -16.56 10.73 5.65
CA LYS A 100 -16.68 12.20 5.54
C LYS A 100 -16.81 12.68 4.08
N LYS A 101 -16.17 11.99 3.13
CA LYS A 101 -16.17 12.36 1.71
C LYS A 101 -17.46 11.96 1.00
N SER A 102 -18.08 10.85 1.42
CA SER A 102 -19.39 10.45 0.89
C SER A 102 -20.51 11.31 1.44
N ALA A 103 -20.41 11.75 2.70
CA ALA A 103 -21.41 12.64 3.32
C ALA A 103 -21.36 14.07 2.78
N ALA A 104 -20.17 14.61 2.52
CA ALA A 104 -19.97 15.97 2.01
C ALA A 104 -19.73 15.97 0.48
N ARG A 105 -20.67 15.44 -0.31
CA ARG A 105 -20.59 15.54 -1.77
C ARG A 105 -20.73 17.03 -2.14
N PRO A 106 -19.70 17.68 -2.73
CA PRO A 106 -19.80 19.08 -3.07
C PRO A 106 -20.95 19.29 -4.06
N GLN A 107 -21.81 20.26 -3.77
CA GLN A 107 -22.86 20.66 -4.71
C GLN A 107 -22.20 21.42 -5.86
N PHE A 108 -22.08 20.75 -7.01
CA PHE A 108 -21.55 21.37 -8.22
C PHE A 108 -22.60 22.26 -8.86
N ALA A 109 -22.16 23.41 -9.38
CA ALA A 109 -23.02 24.29 -10.15
C ALA A 109 -23.47 23.61 -11.46
N LYS A 110 -24.71 23.87 -11.88
CA LYS A 110 -25.18 23.50 -13.23
C LYS A 110 -24.64 24.53 -14.21
N LEU A 111 -23.82 24.08 -15.16
CA LEU A 111 -23.25 24.96 -16.18
C LEU A 111 -24.23 25.21 -17.32
N THR A 112 -24.22 26.43 -17.84
CA THR A 112 -24.85 26.77 -19.12
C THR A 112 -23.94 26.36 -20.28
N PRO A 113 -24.48 26.11 -21.50
CA PRO A 113 -23.66 25.78 -22.66
C PRO A 113 -22.65 26.88 -23.00
N GLU A 114 -22.98 28.14 -22.74
CA GLU A 114 -22.11 29.30 -22.95
C GLU A 114 -20.85 29.23 -22.07
N GLN A 115 -21.00 28.88 -20.79
CA GLN A 115 -19.87 28.74 -19.87
C GLN A 115 -18.94 27.59 -20.29
N ILE A 116 -19.48 26.53 -20.89
CA ILE A 116 -18.68 25.43 -21.43
C ILE A 116 -17.85 25.92 -22.63
N ALA A 117 -18.44 26.72 -23.51
CA ALA A 117 -17.73 27.31 -24.65
C ALA A 117 -16.61 28.26 -24.19
N GLU A 118 -16.86 29.09 -23.17
CA GLU A 118 -15.82 29.93 -22.56
C GLU A 118 -14.67 29.10 -21.99
N MET A 119 -14.98 28.02 -21.26
CA MET A 119 -13.96 27.14 -20.71
C MET A 119 -13.10 26.51 -21.81
N GLN A 120 -13.71 26.15 -22.95
CA GLN A 120 -13.01 25.63 -24.12
C GLN A 120 -12.10 26.69 -24.74
N ALA A 121 -12.60 27.91 -24.94
CA ALA A 121 -11.80 29.02 -25.46
C ALA A 121 -10.58 29.29 -24.56
N LEU A 122 -10.79 29.45 -23.25
CA LEU A 122 -9.69 29.68 -22.30
C LEU A 122 -8.64 28.56 -22.33
N ARG A 123 -9.07 27.31 -22.48
CA ARG A 123 -8.13 26.17 -22.51
C ARG A 123 -7.40 26.04 -23.84
N LEU A 124 -7.98 26.53 -24.93
CA LEU A 124 -7.33 26.62 -26.24
C LEU A 124 -6.30 27.74 -26.28
N GLU A 125 -6.58 28.87 -25.63
CA GLU A 125 -5.64 29.99 -25.50
C GLU A 125 -4.37 29.58 -24.77
N ASP A 126 -4.47 29.18 -23.50
CA ASP A 126 -3.31 28.86 -22.66
C ASP A 126 -3.56 27.64 -21.76
N PRO A 127 -3.28 26.41 -22.23
CA PRO A 127 -3.53 25.19 -21.45
C PRO A 127 -2.63 25.04 -20.22
N ALA A 128 -1.53 25.78 -20.14
CA ALA A 128 -0.62 25.80 -18.99
C ALA A 128 -1.14 26.68 -17.84
N LYS A 129 -1.76 27.82 -18.17
CA LYS A 129 -2.36 28.74 -17.18
C LYS A 129 -3.76 28.26 -16.78
N TYR A 130 -4.60 27.97 -17.77
CA TYR A 130 -5.98 27.51 -17.58
C TYR A 130 -6.02 25.99 -17.44
N THR A 131 -5.35 25.51 -16.39
CA THR A 131 -5.34 24.09 -16.06
C THR A 131 -6.73 23.59 -15.68
N ARG A 132 -6.91 22.27 -15.77
CA ARG A 132 -8.16 21.60 -15.37
C ARG A 132 -8.61 22.00 -13.96
N SER A 133 -7.69 22.02 -13.00
CA SER A 133 -8.00 22.36 -11.61
C SER A 133 -8.25 23.84 -11.39
N TYR A 134 -7.71 24.72 -12.25
CA TYR A 134 -8.06 26.14 -12.24
C TYR A 134 -9.51 26.35 -12.71
N LEU A 135 -9.88 25.78 -13.85
CA LEU A 135 -11.24 25.89 -14.40
C LEU A 135 -12.28 25.23 -13.48
N ALA A 136 -11.97 24.07 -12.90
CA ALA A 136 -12.82 23.39 -11.93
C ALA A 136 -13.15 24.29 -10.72
N LYS A 137 -12.15 25.00 -10.19
CA LYS A 137 -12.35 25.95 -9.09
C LYS A 137 -13.12 27.20 -9.52
N LYS A 138 -12.77 27.78 -10.67
CA LYS A 138 -13.42 29.00 -11.19
C LYS A 138 -14.91 28.81 -11.41
N TYR A 139 -15.30 27.66 -11.98
CA TYR A 139 -16.68 27.36 -12.34
C TYR A 139 -17.41 26.46 -11.31
N ASN A 140 -16.79 26.16 -10.16
CA ASN A 140 -17.30 25.25 -9.13
C ASN A 140 -17.82 23.91 -9.68
N VAL A 141 -16.97 23.24 -10.45
CA VAL A 141 -17.28 22.02 -11.21
C VAL A 141 -16.22 20.96 -10.94
N SER A 142 -16.59 19.68 -11.08
CA SER A 142 -15.65 18.57 -10.88
C SER A 142 -14.48 18.62 -11.86
N ASP A 143 -13.27 18.36 -11.37
CA ASP A 143 -12.08 18.17 -12.18
C ASP A 143 -12.31 17.16 -13.32
N MET A 144 -13.06 16.09 -13.05
CA MET A 144 -13.39 15.08 -14.06
C MET A 144 -14.30 15.63 -15.15
N PHE A 145 -15.27 16.48 -14.79
CA PHE A 145 -16.15 17.11 -15.77
C PHE A 145 -15.34 17.95 -16.76
N VAL A 146 -14.41 18.77 -16.26
CA VAL A 146 -13.53 19.57 -17.13
C VAL A 146 -12.68 18.67 -18.03
N LYS A 147 -12.23 17.50 -17.57
CA LYS A 147 -11.49 16.53 -18.41
C LYS A 147 -12.32 16.06 -19.61
N CYS A 148 -13.61 15.79 -19.40
CA CYS A 148 -14.48 15.23 -20.43
C CYS A 148 -14.95 16.29 -21.44
N TYR A 149 -15.39 17.45 -20.97
CA TYR A 149 -16.00 18.49 -21.82
C TYR A 149 -15.00 19.49 -22.38
N VAL A 150 -13.81 19.61 -21.77
CA VAL A 150 -12.81 20.62 -22.11
C VAL A 150 -11.44 19.95 -22.22
N PRO A 151 -11.21 19.10 -23.23
CA PRO A 151 -9.91 18.47 -23.45
C PRO A 151 -8.86 19.53 -23.82
N ALA A 152 -7.61 19.32 -23.41
CA ALA A 152 -6.49 20.15 -23.90
C ALA A 152 -6.14 19.74 -25.35
N SER A 153 -5.40 20.58 -26.07
CA SER A 153 -4.83 20.20 -27.37
C SER A 153 -4.05 18.88 -27.28
N LYS A 154 -4.12 18.07 -28.34
CA LYS A 154 -3.47 16.75 -28.42
C LYS A 154 -1.97 16.84 -28.14
N ASP A 155 -1.30 17.89 -28.63
CA ASP A 155 0.14 18.08 -28.45
C ASP A 155 0.52 18.23 -26.99
N VAL A 156 -0.29 18.97 -26.23
CA VAL A 156 -0.10 19.17 -24.78
C VAL A 156 -0.35 17.88 -24.02
N GLN A 157 -1.33 17.08 -24.45
CA GLN A 157 -1.58 15.77 -23.84
C GLN A 157 -0.39 14.82 -24.07
N VAL A 158 0.11 14.75 -25.31
CA VAL A 158 1.28 13.94 -25.67
C VAL A 158 2.52 14.42 -24.92
N ALA A 159 2.75 15.72 -24.82
CA ALA A 159 3.86 16.29 -24.06
C ALA A 159 3.80 15.89 -22.58
N ARG A 160 2.61 15.90 -21.97
CA ARG A 160 2.41 15.46 -20.58
C ARG A 160 2.67 13.96 -20.41
N ILE A 161 2.21 13.12 -21.34
CA ILE A 161 2.49 11.68 -21.32
C ILE A 161 3.99 11.42 -21.42
N LYS A 162 4.67 12.08 -22.38
CA LYS A 162 6.14 12.00 -22.53
C LYS A 162 6.86 12.47 -21.28
N ALA A 163 6.42 13.55 -20.63
CA ALA A 163 7.01 14.03 -19.38
C ALA A 163 6.82 13.02 -18.24
N GLN A 164 5.65 12.40 -18.13
CA GLN A 164 5.38 11.36 -17.15
C GLN A 164 6.28 10.13 -17.39
N GLN A 165 6.45 9.72 -18.64
CA GLN A 165 7.32 8.60 -19.01
C GLN A 165 8.78 8.92 -18.69
N ARG A 166 9.30 10.10 -19.06
CA ARG A 166 10.64 10.56 -18.66
C ARG A 166 10.83 10.53 -17.14
N SER A 167 9.83 10.96 -16.37
CA SER A 167 9.88 10.92 -14.91
C SER A 167 9.84 9.51 -14.32
N PHE A 168 9.30 8.54 -15.06
CA PHE A 168 9.33 7.13 -14.70
C PHE A 168 10.68 6.52 -15.06
N ASP A 169 11.19 6.82 -16.24
CA ASP A 169 12.49 6.34 -16.75
C ASP A 169 13.65 6.89 -15.92
N SER A 170 13.52 8.11 -15.38
CA SER A 170 14.52 8.70 -14.48
C SER A 170 14.59 8.03 -13.10
N LYS A 171 13.62 7.17 -12.74
CA LYS A 171 13.63 6.45 -11.46
C LYS A 171 14.61 5.28 -11.54
N GLY A 172 15.24 4.94 -10.42
CA GLY A 172 16.06 3.74 -10.33
C GLY A 172 15.23 2.45 -10.51
N TRP A 173 15.87 1.38 -11.01
CA TRP A 173 15.26 0.07 -11.29
C TRP A 173 14.27 -0.41 -10.22
N LYS A 174 14.69 -0.39 -8.94
CA LYS A 174 13.82 -0.86 -7.82
C LYS A 174 12.52 -0.06 -7.70
N ALA A 175 12.58 1.26 -7.92
CA ALA A 175 11.39 2.11 -7.83
C ALA A 175 10.45 1.89 -9.02
N GLN A 176 10.98 1.60 -10.21
CA GLN A 176 10.18 1.20 -11.37
C GLN A 176 9.48 -0.13 -11.13
N GLU A 177 10.22 -1.14 -10.64
CA GLU A 177 9.67 -2.46 -10.32
C GLU A 177 8.52 -2.39 -9.30
N ILE A 178 8.66 -1.56 -8.25
CA ILE A 178 7.59 -1.34 -7.27
C ILE A 178 6.32 -0.77 -7.91
N VAL A 179 6.46 0.17 -8.85
CA VAL A 179 5.29 0.75 -9.55
C VAL A 179 4.61 -0.30 -10.40
N ILE A 180 5.37 -1.07 -11.18
CA ILE A 180 4.85 -2.17 -12.01
C ILE A 180 4.12 -3.22 -11.14
N GLN A 181 4.71 -3.62 -10.01
CA GLN A 181 4.07 -4.56 -9.09
C GLN A 181 2.78 -3.99 -8.44
N ARG A 182 2.72 -2.66 -8.20
CA ARG A 182 1.48 -2.01 -7.74
C ARG A 182 0.39 -2.01 -8.80
N GLU A 183 0.76 -1.85 -10.07
CA GLU A 183 -0.18 -1.94 -11.20
C GLU A 183 -0.73 -3.36 -11.34
N LYS A 184 0.14 -4.38 -11.35
CA LYS A 184 -0.27 -5.81 -11.37
C LYS A 184 -1.20 -6.18 -10.22
N ARG A 185 -0.93 -5.69 -9.01
CA ARG A 185 -1.84 -5.92 -7.86
C ARG A 185 -3.19 -5.25 -8.02
N ARG A 186 -3.26 -4.07 -8.66
CA ARG A 186 -4.52 -3.37 -8.92
C ARG A 186 -5.33 -4.06 -10.03
N GLU A 187 -4.66 -4.69 -11.00
CA GLU A 187 -5.31 -5.48 -12.04
C GLU A 187 -5.86 -6.82 -11.52
N LEU A 188 -5.19 -7.40 -10.51
CA LEU A 188 -5.59 -8.68 -9.89
C LEU A 188 -6.72 -8.53 -8.86
N TRP A 189 -6.88 -7.35 -8.26
CA TRP A 189 -7.95 -7.04 -7.30
C TRP A 189 -9.22 -6.58 -8.01
#